data_AF-A0A4R2DED5-F1
#
_entry.id   AF-A0A4R2DED5-F1
#
_cell.length_a   1.000
_cell.length_b   1.000
_cell.length_c   1.000
_cell.angle_alpha   90.00
_cell.angle_beta   90.00
_cell.angle_gamma   90.00
#
_symmetry.space_group_name_H-M   'P 1'
#
loop_
_entity.id
_entity.type
_entity.pdbx_description
1 polymer ?
#
loop_
_entity_poly.entity_id
_entity_poly.type
_entity_poly.pdbx_seq_one_letter_code
_entity_poly.pdbx_strand_id
1 'polypeptide(L)'
;MTTIRAWLTPPRQNPGTPLDAAERRALWIEIAIVLLVTFGLSGLSSILSLLEAALAPEPLSDQTVALNAPRSSQEFIDLARQLLGIVRLLAWAALGLYLLWRSGHGPKIIGFARPLLRRDWLPGAGLAALIGLPGLGLYLVARAAGLNLNVAPSILADYWWRLPTEVLWAIANSGAEEILVVAYLITRLRQLGWSENGSLLASALLRGSYHLYQGLGGGFGNVIMGLVFGRYWQRTSKLWPLVIAHALIDCVAFIGYQALRGHVSWLS
;
A
#
# COMPACT_ATOMS: atom_id res chain seq x y z
N MET A 1 27.31 10.90 -11.19
CA MET A 1 26.00 11.41 -11.62
C MET A 1 25.13 10.22 -12.05
N THR A 2 24.02 9.98 -11.37
CA THR A 2 23.01 8.99 -11.82
C THR A 2 22.32 9.56 -13.06
N THR A 3 22.42 8.89 -14.20
CA THR A 3 21.76 9.33 -15.43
C THR A 3 20.25 9.06 -15.35
N ILE A 4 19.43 9.87 -16.02
CA ILE A 4 17.97 9.65 -16.17
C ILE A 4 17.70 8.24 -16.71
N ARG A 5 18.55 7.76 -17.63
CA ARG A 5 18.50 6.41 -18.19
C ARG A 5 18.59 5.32 -17.12
N ALA A 6 19.45 5.50 -16.11
CA ALA A 6 19.58 4.54 -15.02
C ALA A 6 18.30 4.45 -14.16
N TRP A 7 17.51 5.52 -14.09
CA TRP A 7 16.19 5.49 -13.47
C TRP A 7 15.14 4.83 -14.37
N LEU A 8 15.13 5.10 -15.68
CA LEU A 8 14.11 4.54 -16.59
C LEU A 8 14.29 3.05 -16.89
N THR A 9 15.54 2.60 -16.96
CA THR A 9 15.93 1.21 -17.24
C THR A 9 16.99 0.77 -16.23
N PRO A 10 16.59 0.44 -14.98
CA PRO A 10 17.53 -0.10 -14.01
C PRO A 10 18.10 -1.43 -14.52
N PRO A 11 19.39 -1.74 -14.23
CA PRO A 11 19.94 -3.05 -14.53
C PRO A 11 19.17 -4.12 -13.76
N ARG A 12 18.95 -5.28 -14.39
CA ARG A 12 18.27 -6.41 -13.74
C ARG A 12 19.04 -6.82 -12.49
N GLN A 13 18.38 -6.79 -11.34
CA GLN A 13 19.00 -7.30 -10.10
C GLN A 13 18.78 -8.81 -10.01
N ASN A 14 19.89 -9.55 -10.02
CA ASN A 14 20.01 -11.01 -9.87
C ASN A 14 19.01 -11.86 -10.69
N PRO A 15 19.32 -12.20 -11.95
CA PRO A 15 18.88 -13.49 -12.45
C PRO A 15 19.68 -14.52 -11.65
N GLY A 16 19.07 -15.13 -10.62
CA GLY A 16 19.57 -16.39 -10.11
C GLY A 16 19.70 -17.42 -11.25
N THR A 17 20.18 -18.62 -10.94
CA THR A 17 20.09 -19.73 -11.89
C THR A 17 18.66 -19.81 -12.45
N PRO A 18 18.49 -19.91 -13.78
CA PRO A 18 17.16 -20.00 -14.37
C PRO A 18 16.38 -21.13 -13.71
N LEU A 19 15.17 -20.82 -13.23
CA LEU A 19 14.30 -21.81 -12.61
C LEU A 19 13.94 -22.90 -13.62
N ASP A 20 13.96 -24.15 -13.18
CA ASP A 20 13.40 -25.25 -13.94
C ASP A 20 11.87 -25.14 -14.03
N ALA A 21 11.24 -26.05 -14.79
CA ALA A 21 9.78 -26.01 -14.99
C ALA A 21 8.98 -26.24 -13.70
N ALA A 22 9.47 -27.09 -12.80
CA ALA A 22 8.80 -27.43 -11.55
C ALA A 22 8.91 -26.27 -10.54
N GLU A 23 10.10 -25.68 -10.41
CA GLU A 23 10.37 -24.50 -9.59
C GLU A 23 9.55 -23.29 -10.06
N ARG A 24 9.49 -23.06 -11.38
CA ARG A 24 8.69 -21.98 -11.96
C ARG A 24 7.20 -22.16 -11.65
N ARG A 25 6.68 -23.38 -11.75
CA ARG A 25 5.29 -23.70 -11.41
C ARG A 25 5.04 -23.49 -9.92
N ALA A 26 5.92 -23.98 -9.05
CA ALA A 26 5.81 -23.79 -7.62
C ALA A 26 5.79 -22.30 -7.24
N LEU A 27 6.61 -21.48 -7.90
CA LEU A 27 6.67 -20.04 -7.64
C LEU A 27 5.39 -19.31 -8.08
N TRP A 28 4.78 -19.69 -9.21
CA TRP A 28 3.47 -19.18 -9.58
C TRP A 28 2.38 -19.54 -8.57
N ILE A 29 2.40 -20.77 -8.05
CA ILE A 29 1.49 -21.22 -7.00
C ILE A 29 1.70 -20.40 -5.71
N GLU A 30 2.97 -20.19 -5.30
CA GLU A 30 3.30 -19.37 -4.14
C GLU A 30 2.74 -17.95 -4.29
N ILE A 31 3.01 -17.27 -5.41
CA ILE A 31 2.49 -15.92 -5.67
C ILE A 31 0.97 -15.92 -5.62
N ALA A 32 0.31 -16.87 -6.30
CA ALA A 32 -1.15 -16.94 -6.33
C ALA A 32 -1.75 -17.11 -4.93
N ILE A 33 -1.21 -18.02 -4.11
CA ILE A 33 -1.66 -18.23 -2.73
C ILE A 33 -1.42 -16.97 -1.89
N VAL A 34 -0.22 -16.39 -1.95
CA VAL A 34 0.11 -15.18 -1.19
C VAL A 34 -0.83 -14.03 -1.56
N LEU A 35 -1.07 -13.80 -2.86
CA LEU A 35 -2.00 -12.77 -3.30
C LEU A 35 -3.43 -13.07 -2.85
N LEU A 36 -3.93 -14.30 -3.01
CA LEU A 36 -5.28 -14.65 -2.57
C LEU A 36 -5.48 -14.48 -1.07
N VAL A 37 -4.49 -14.85 -0.25
CA VAL A 37 -4.55 -14.71 1.22
C VAL A 37 -4.46 -13.25 1.67
N THR A 38 -3.84 -12.39 0.84
CA THR A 38 -3.54 -10.98 1.19
C THR A 38 -4.32 -10.01 0.30
N PHE A 39 -3.65 -9.30 -0.61
CA PHE A 39 -4.20 -8.15 -1.34
C PHE A 39 -4.93 -8.51 -2.64
N GLY A 40 -4.76 -9.72 -3.17
CA GLY A 40 -5.36 -10.17 -4.42
C GLY A 40 -6.89 -10.27 -4.32
N LEU A 41 -7.42 -10.90 -3.26
CA LEU A 41 -8.86 -10.91 -3.01
C LEU A 41 -9.38 -9.50 -2.70
N SER A 42 -8.64 -8.69 -1.93
CA SER A 42 -8.99 -7.29 -1.68
C SER A 42 -9.12 -6.48 -2.98
N GLY A 43 -8.25 -6.74 -3.96
CA GLY A 43 -8.33 -6.15 -5.31
C GLY A 43 -9.63 -6.48 -6.03
N LEU A 44 -9.97 -7.78 -6.07
CA LEU A 44 -11.23 -8.23 -6.69
C LEU A 44 -12.45 -7.64 -5.98
N SER A 45 -12.47 -7.67 -4.64
CA SER A 45 -13.55 -7.07 -3.85
C SER A 45 -13.66 -5.57 -4.06
N SER A 46 -12.53 -4.87 -4.23
CA SER A 46 -12.49 -3.42 -4.45
C SER A 46 -13.05 -3.03 -5.82
N ILE A 47 -12.77 -3.83 -6.86
CA ILE A 47 -13.36 -3.66 -8.19
C ILE A 47 -14.87 -3.82 -8.11
N LEU A 48 -15.35 -4.88 -7.44
CA LEU A 48 -16.79 -5.11 -7.27
C LEU A 48 -17.45 -3.97 -6.48
N SER A 49 -16.80 -3.48 -5.42
CA SER A 49 -17.30 -2.35 -4.62
C SER A 49 -17.44 -1.08 -5.45
N LEU A 50 -16.46 -0.80 -6.34
CA LEU A 50 -16.54 0.34 -7.24
C LEU A 50 -17.65 0.19 -8.29
N LEU A 51 -17.82 -1.01 -8.84
CA LEU A 51 -18.90 -1.29 -9.79
C LEU A 51 -20.27 -1.14 -9.14
N GLU A 52 -20.44 -1.65 -7.91
CA GLU A 52 -21.67 -1.47 -7.13
C GLU A 52 -21.94 0.01 -6.87
N ALA A 53 -20.94 0.76 -6.40
CA ALA A 53 -21.05 2.21 -6.19
C ALA A 53 -21.40 2.96 -7.49
N ALA A 54 -20.82 2.58 -8.63
CA ALA A 54 -21.08 3.22 -9.92
C ALA A 54 -22.45 2.90 -10.52
N LEU A 55 -23.07 1.79 -10.10
CA LEU A 55 -24.40 1.37 -10.51
C LEU A 55 -25.51 1.87 -9.58
N ALA A 56 -25.13 2.42 -8.41
CA ALA A 56 -26.08 2.99 -7.46
C ALA A 56 -26.75 4.26 -8.04
N PRO A 57 -27.99 4.58 -7.61
CA PRO A 57 -28.68 5.81 -8.03
C PRO A 57 -27.94 7.10 -7.64
N GLU A 58 -27.22 7.07 -6.51
CA GLU A 58 -26.50 8.21 -5.98
C GLU A 58 -25.15 8.41 -6.70
N PRO A 59 -24.78 9.66 -7.04
CA PRO A 59 -23.45 9.96 -7.58
C PRO A 59 -22.33 9.46 -6.67
N LEU A 60 -21.20 9.02 -7.25
CA LEU A 60 -20.03 8.57 -6.48
C LEU A 60 -19.58 9.62 -5.45
N SER A 61 -19.61 10.90 -5.81
CA SER A 61 -19.22 12.01 -4.92
C SER A 61 -20.08 12.18 -3.68
N ASP A 62 -21.27 11.56 -3.65
CA ASP A 62 -22.22 11.64 -2.54
C ASP A 62 -22.15 10.39 -1.65
N GLN A 63 -21.45 9.35 -2.11
CA GLN A 63 -21.21 8.12 -1.38
C GLN A 63 -19.96 8.26 -0.50
N THR A 64 -19.95 7.59 0.66
CA THR A 64 -18.83 7.64 1.62
C THR A 64 -18.32 6.26 1.93
N VAL A 65 -17.01 6.09 1.92
CA VAL A 65 -16.33 4.87 2.37
C VAL A 65 -15.36 5.18 3.49
N ALA A 66 -15.41 4.39 4.56
CA ALA A 66 -14.52 4.53 5.70
C ALA A 66 -13.38 3.52 5.64
N LEU A 67 -12.14 3.97 5.88
CA LEU A 67 -10.98 3.07 5.96
C LEU A 67 -10.94 2.37 7.33
N ASN A 68 -10.97 3.16 8.41
CA ASN A 68 -11.02 2.68 9.78
C ASN A 68 -12.38 2.97 10.40
N ALA A 69 -13.23 1.94 10.50
CA ALA A 69 -14.55 2.02 11.10
C ALA A 69 -14.66 1.13 12.36
N PRO A 70 -15.55 1.49 13.31
CA PRO A 70 -15.89 0.61 14.42
C PRO A 70 -16.40 -0.73 13.92
N ARG A 71 -15.88 -1.81 14.51
CA ARG A 71 -16.27 -3.20 14.27
C ARG A 71 -17.15 -3.74 15.37
N SER A 72 -17.29 -3.03 16.50
CA SER A 72 -18.20 -3.37 17.59
C SER A 72 -18.76 -2.09 18.21
N SER A 73 -19.98 -2.16 18.74
CA SER A 73 -20.54 -1.10 19.60
C SER A 73 -19.95 -1.11 21.00
N GLN A 74 -19.23 -2.16 21.40
CA GLN A 74 -18.62 -2.28 22.72
C GLN A 74 -17.15 -1.88 22.67
N GLU A 75 -16.75 -0.85 23.41
CA GLU A 75 -15.43 -0.20 23.35
C GLU A 75 -14.25 -1.20 23.33
N PHE A 76 -14.12 -2.03 24.37
CA PHE A 76 -12.98 -2.94 24.49
C PHE A 76 -13.01 -4.09 23.47
N ILE A 77 -14.20 -4.51 23.03
CA ILE A 77 -14.34 -5.49 21.95
C ILE A 77 -13.92 -4.86 20.62
N ASP A 78 -14.23 -3.58 20.40
CA ASP A 78 -13.78 -2.87 19.21
C ASP A 78 -12.27 -2.76 19.19
N LEU A 79 -11.65 -2.29 20.28
CA LEU A 79 -10.19 -2.24 20.43
C LEU A 79 -9.56 -3.61 20.11
N ALA A 80 -10.07 -4.69 20.69
CA ALA A 80 -9.58 -6.04 20.41
C ALA A 80 -9.70 -6.41 18.92
N ARG A 81 -10.81 -6.08 18.26
CA ARG A 81 -11.02 -6.31 16.82
C ARG A 81 -10.11 -5.46 15.95
N GLN A 82 -9.78 -4.24 16.36
CA GLN A 82 -8.80 -3.41 15.66
C GLN A 82 -7.40 -4.00 15.77
N LEU A 83 -6.97 -4.36 16.98
CA LEU A 83 -5.67 -4.98 17.22
C LEU A 83 -5.52 -6.31 16.47
N LEU A 84 -6.56 -7.14 16.40
CA LEU A 84 -6.55 -8.35 15.56
C LEU A 84 -6.35 -8.04 14.07
N GLY A 85 -6.94 -6.94 13.59
CA GLY A 85 -6.72 -6.46 12.23
C GLY A 85 -5.27 -6.04 11.96
N ILE A 86 -4.67 -5.32 12.91
CA ILE A 86 -3.25 -4.95 12.88
C ILE A 86 -2.36 -6.19 12.89
N VAL A 87 -2.60 -7.13 13.80
CA VAL A 87 -1.84 -8.40 13.88
C VAL A 87 -1.95 -9.18 12.58
N ARG A 88 -3.12 -9.20 11.93
CA ARG A 88 -3.30 -9.83 10.62
C ARG A 88 -2.40 -9.21 9.54
N LEU A 89 -2.32 -7.88 9.46
CA LEU A 89 -1.43 -7.21 8.52
C LEU A 89 0.04 -7.50 8.81
N LEU A 90 0.44 -7.49 10.10
CA LEU A 90 1.79 -7.86 10.50
C LEU A 90 2.11 -9.32 10.15
N ALA A 91 1.14 -10.23 10.28
CA ALA A 91 1.29 -11.63 9.88
C ALA A 91 1.47 -11.77 8.36
N TRP A 92 0.73 -11.00 7.55
CA TRP A 92 0.90 -10.94 6.10
C TRP A 92 2.30 -10.45 5.72
N ALA A 93 2.77 -9.36 6.34
CA ALA A 93 4.12 -8.85 6.17
C ALA A 93 5.19 -9.92 6.53
N ALA A 94 5.01 -10.57 7.69
CA ALA A 94 5.91 -11.62 8.17
C ALA A 94 5.95 -12.82 7.22
N LEU A 95 4.81 -13.22 6.64
CA LEU A 95 4.74 -14.29 5.64
C LEU A 95 5.58 -13.95 4.40
N GLY A 96 5.41 -12.75 3.85
CA GLY A 96 6.21 -12.28 2.70
C GLY A 96 7.71 -12.27 3.01
N LEU A 97 8.10 -11.73 4.17
CA LEU A 97 9.50 -11.74 4.63
C LEU A 97 10.05 -13.15 4.81
N TYR A 98 9.27 -14.05 5.40
CA TYR A 98 9.67 -15.43 5.64
C TYR A 98 9.94 -16.17 4.33
N LEU A 99 9.05 -16.04 3.34
CA LEU A 99 9.21 -16.66 2.03
C LEU A 99 10.43 -16.09 1.29
N LEU A 100 10.64 -14.77 1.35
CA LEU A 100 11.84 -14.14 0.79
C LEU A 100 13.11 -14.68 1.46
N TRP A 101 13.16 -14.67 2.79
CA TRP A 101 14.28 -15.21 3.56
C TRP A 101 14.56 -16.67 3.24
N ARG A 102 13.53 -17.52 3.21
CA ARG A 102 13.65 -18.96 2.91
C ARG A 102 14.21 -19.22 1.51
N SER A 103 13.97 -18.31 0.58
CA SER A 103 14.47 -18.34 -0.80
C SER A 103 15.80 -17.58 -1.02
N GLY A 104 16.52 -17.22 0.05
CA GLY A 104 17.82 -16.54 -0.04
C GLY A 104 17.76 -15.01 -0.20
N HIS A 105 16.57 -14.41 -0.17
CA HIS A 105 16.34 -12.96 -0.30
C HIS A 105 16.04 -12.35 1.08
N GLY A 106 16.93 -12.57 2.06
CA GLY A 106 16.69 -12.15 3.45
C GLY A 106 16.47 -10.64 3.63
N PRO A 107 15.97 -10.19 4.80
CA PRO A 107 15.56 -8.80 5.03
C PRO A 107 16.63 -7.74 4.68
N LYS A 108 17.92 -8.05 4.89
CA LYS A 108 19.01 -7.15 4.52
C LYS A 108 19.12 -6.91 3.01
N ILE A 109 18.86 -7.92 2.19
CA ILE A 109 18.96 -7.86 0.72
C ILE A 109 17.87 -6.98 0.15
N ILE A 110 16.66 -7.08 0.69
CA ILE A 110 15.52 -6.24 0.27
C ILE A 110 15.54 -4.84 0.92
N GLY A 111 16.57 -4.50 1.70
CA GLY A 111 16.67 -3.19 2.33
C GLY A 111 15.80 -2.98 3.57
N PHE A 112 15.45 -4.07 4.25
CA PHE A 112 14.65 -4.13 5.47
C PHE A 112 15.48 -4.65 6.67
N ALA A 113 16.71 -4.14 6.81
CA ALA A 113 17.56 -4.38 7.99
C ALA A 113 17.13 -3.50 9.18
N ARG A 114 17.98 -3.23 10.17
CA ARG A 114 17.62 -2.22 11.20
C ARG A 114 17.49 -0.83 10.54
N PRO A 115 16.39 -0.09 10.77
CA PRO A 115 16.23 1.25 10.22
C PRO A 115 17.27 2.21 10.78
N LEU A 116 17.82 3.06 9.94
CA LEU A 116 18.80 4.08 10.32
C LEU A 116 18.12 5.44 10.33
N LEU A 117 18.06 6.07 11.52
CA LEU A 117 17.27 7.28 11.78
C LEU A 117 17.44 8.35 10.70
N ARG A 118 18.66 8.78 10.36
CA ARG A 118 18.88 9.82 9.33
C ARG A 118 18.76 9.32 7.89
N ARG A 119 19.15 8.07 7.62
CA ARG A 119 19.30 7.56 6.24
C ARG A 119 18.00 7.05 5.63
N ASP A 120 17.00 6.77 6.48
CA ASP A 120 15.72 6.25 6.04
C ASP A 120 14.57 7.23 6.27
N TRP A 121 14.58 8.02 7.36
CA TRP A 121 13.50 8.98 7.62
C TRP A 121 13.51 10.18 6.68
N LEU A 122 14.66 10.76 6.35
CA LEU A 122 14.68 11.95 5.48
C LEU A 122 14.18 11.62 4.06
N PRO A 123 14.64 10.54 3.40
CA PRO A 123 14.04 10.12 2.14
C PRO A 123 12.58 9.71 2.28
N GLY A 124 12.19 9.06 3.39
CA GLY A 124 10.80 8.71 3.65
C GLY A 124 9.88 9.92 3.76
N ALA A 125 10.26 10.96 4.52
CA ALA A 125 9.52 12.21 4.61
C ALA A 125 9.46 12.94 3.26
N GLY A 126 10.57 12.95 2.51
CA GLY A 126 10.59 13.51 1.14
C GLY A 126 9.64 12.79 0.18
N LEU A 127 9.61 11.45 0.22
CA LEU A 127 8.67 10.63 -0.55
C LEU A 127 7.22 10.84 -0.10
N ALA A 128 6.99 10.97 1.21
CA ALA A 128 5.67 11.27 1.76
C ALA A 128 5.15 12.60 1.23
N ALA A 129 5.97 13.66 1.23
CA ALA A 129 5.59 14.95 0.67
C ALA A 129 5.36 14.88 -0.85
N LEU A 130 6.24 14.17 -1.57
CA LEU A 130 6.17 14.01 -3.02
C LEU A 130 4.87 13.31 -3.48
N ILE A 131 4.38 12.35 -2.70
CA ILE A 131 3.15 11.61 -3.03
C ILE A 131 1.92 12.24 -2.37
N GLY A 132 2.00 12.56 -1.08
CA GLY A 132 0.88 13.03 -0.28
C GLY A 132 0.36 14.40 -0.71
N LEU A 133 1.23 15.37 -1.01
CA LEU A 133 0.78 16.72 -1.40
C LEU A 133 0.07 16.71 -2.77
N PRO A 134 0.65 16.15 -3.85
CA PRO A 134 -0.06 16.05 -5.12
C PRO A 134 -1.25 15.08 -5.05
N GLY A 135 -1.16 14.03 -4.23
CA GLY A 135 -2.23 13.06 -4.00
C GLY A 135 -3.49 13.72 -3.39
N LEU A 136 -3.31 14.63 -2.43
CA LEU A 136 -4.41 15.43 -1.91
C LEU A 136 -5.04 16.30 -3.01
N GLY A 137 -4.22 16.95 -3.84
CA GLY A 137 -4.71 17.69 -5.01
C GLY A 137 -5.50 16.82 -5.98
N LEU A 138 -4.99 15.64 -6.32
CA LEU A 138 -5.66 14.67 -7.18
C LEU A 138 -7.01 14.22 -6.61
N TYR A 139 -7.05 13.93 -5.30
CA TYR A 139 -8.29 13.57 -4.61
C TYR A 139 -9.34 14.68 -4.73
N LEU A 140 -8.95 15.94 -4.46
CA LEU A 140 -9.86 17.08 -4.54
C LEU A 140 -10.38 17.31 -5.96
N VAL A 141 -9.52 17.18 -6.98
CA VAL A 141 -9.91 17.30 -8.39
C VAL A 141 -10.84 16.15 -8.82
N ALA A 142 -10.51 14.91 -8.46
CA ALA A 142 -11.31 13.74 -8.80
C ALA A 142 -12.70 13.79 -8.13
N ARG A 143 -12.76 14.26 -6.88
CA ARG A 143 -14.01 14.50 -6.16
C ARG A 143 -14.83 15.60 -6.83
N ALA A 144 -14.21 16.73 -7.17
CA ALA A 144 -14.90 17.82 -7.87
C ALA A 144 -15.41 17.41 -9.27
N ALA A 145 -14.75 16.44 -9.91
CA ALA A 145 -15.17 15.86 -11.19
C ALA A 145 -16.20 14.71 -11.05
N GLY A 146 -16.63 14.35 -9.83
CA GLY A 146 -17.58 13.26 -9.60
C GLY A 146 -17.02 11.85 -9.83
N LEU A 147 -15.69 11.69 -9.90
CA LEU A 147 -15.01 10.42 -10.21
C LEU A 147 -14.59 9.62 -8.97
N ASN A 148 -14.79 10.19 -7.77
CA ASN A 148 -14.31 9.63 -6.51
C ASN A 148 -15.40 9.65 -5.44
N LEU A 149 -15.35 8.68 -4.53
CA LEU A 149 -16.14 8.68 -3.30
C LEU A 149 -15.56 9.65 -2.27
N ASN A 150 -16.38 10.06 -1.30
CA ASN A 150 -15.86 10.67 -0.08
C ASN A 150 -15.12 9.58 0.72
N VAL A 151 -13.82 9.75 0.91
CA VAL A 151 -13.02 8.83 1.72
C VAL A 151 -12.94 9.41 3.12
N ALA A 152 -13.52 8.70 4.08
CA ALA A 152 -13.39 8.98 5.51
C ALA A 152 -12.23 8.13 6.06
N PRO A 153 -11.02 8.69 6.25
CA PRO A 153 -9.86 7.90 6.63
C PRO A 153 -10.02 7.23 8.00
N SER A 154 -10.78 7.83 8.91
CA SER A 154 -11.21 7.19 10.14
C SER A 154 -12.55 7.75 10.62
N ILE A 155 -13.44 6.85 11.03
CA ILE A 155 -14.68 7.17 11.75
C ILE A 155 -14.75 6.43 13.09
N LEU A 156 -13.58 5.99 13.60
CA LEU A 156 -13.49 5.37 14.92
C LEU A 156 -14.07 6.30 15.99
N ALA A 157 -14.81 5.71 16.93
CA ALA A 157 -15.34 6.44 18.07
C ALA A 157 -14.19 7.04 18.90
N ASP A 158 -14.46 8.18 19.53
CA ASP A 158 -13.44 8.98 20.22
C ASP A 158 -13.07 8.38 21.58
N TYR A 159 -12.35 7.26 21.53
CA TYR A 159 -11.75 6.61 22.67
C TYR A 159 -10.27 7.01 22.80
N TRP A 160 -9.72 6.90 24.00
CA TRP A 160 -8.30 7.22 24.28
C TRP A 160 -7.32 6.41 23.41
N TRP A 161 -7.71 5.20 23.00
CA TRP A 161 -6.90 4.31 22.17
C TRP A 161 -7.05 4.55 20.66
N ARG A 162 -7.94 5.45 20.22
CA ARG A 162 -8.18 5.73 18.80
C ARG A 162 -6.90 6.13 18.07
N LEU A 163 -6.26 7.21 18.53
CA LEU A 163 -5.05 7.74 17.91
C LEU A 163 -3.88 6.72 17.93
N PRO A 164 -3.55 6.07 19.06
CA PRO A 164 -2.56 4.99 19.07
C PRO A 164 -2.88 3.89 18.05
N THR A 165 -4.16 3.49 17.94
CA THR A 165 -4.59 2.42 17.04
C THR A 165 -4.50 2.83 15.58
N GLU A 166 -4.85 4.07 15.23
CA GLU A 166 -4.69 4.63 13.87
C GLU A 166 -3.22 4.65 13.44
N VAL A 167 -2.30 5.04 14.33
CA VAL A 167 -0.85 4.99 14.06
C VAL A 167 -0.37 3.54 13.86
N LEU A 168 -0.86 2.59 14.67
CA LEU A 168 -0.53 1.18 14.50
C LEU A 168 -1.08 0.61 13.18
N TRP A 169 -2.29 1.02 12.77
CA TRP A 169 -2.85 0.68 11.45
C TRP A 169 -1.97 1.22 10.32
N ALA A 170 -1.57 2.49 10.38
CA ALA A 170 -0.68 3.09 9.37
C ALA A 170 0.66 2.34 9.25
N ILE A 171 1.27 1.97 10.37
CA ILE A 171 2.53 1.22 10.39
C ILE A 171 2.34 -0.22 9.87
N ALA A 172 1.27 -0.89 10.28
CA ALA A 172 1.02 -2.27 9.87
C ALA A 172 0.63 -2.35 8.39
N ASN A 173 -0.16 -1.40 7.90
CA ASN A 173 -0.58 -1.32 6.51
C ASN A 173 0.62 -1.03 5.60
N SER A 174 1.38 0.02 5.91
CA SER A 174 2.61 0.34 5.18
C SER A 174 3.61 -0.83 5.19
N GLY A 175 3.80 -1.49 6.33
CA GLY A 175 4.64 -2.69 6.41
C GLY A 175 4.16 -3.79 5.47
N ALA A 176 2.88 -4.18 5.56
CA ALA A 176 2.30 -5.24 4.74
C ALA A 176 2.38 -4.93 3.24
N GLU A 177 1.97 -3.73 2.83
CA GLU A 177 1.95 -3.33 1.43
C GLU A 177 3.35 -3.21 0.85
N GLU A 178 4.27 -2.51 1.51
CA GLU A 178 5.61 -2.33 0.94
C GLU A 178 6.40 -3.66 0.92
N ILE A 179 6.22 -4.52 1.92
CA ILE A 179 6.85 -5.85 1.92
C ILE A 179 6.25 -6.75 0.85
N LEU A 180 4.93 -6.88 0.76
CA LEU A 180 4.29 -7.85 -0.14
C LEU A 180 4.21 -7.36 -1.58
N VAL A 181 3.76 -6.12 -1.77
CA VAL A 181 3.43 -5.58 -3.09
C VAL A 181 4.68 -5.05 -3.78
N VAL A 182 5.61 -4.44 -3.04
CA VAL A 182 6.88 -3.95 -3.61
C VAL A 182 7.96 -5.02 -3.52
N ALA A 183 8.44 -5.36 -2.32
CA ALA A 183 9.63 -6.19 -2.19
C ALA A 183 9.39 -7.64 -2.65
N TYR A 184 8.34 -8.31 -2.15
CA TYR A 184 8.04 -9.70 -2.46
C TYR A 184 7.62 -9.87 -3.93
N LEU A 185 6.56 -9.20 -4.37
CA LEU A 185 6.01 -9.44 -5.70
C LEU A 185 7.00 -9.08 -6.81
N ILE A 186 7.69 -7.94 -6.73
CA ILE A 186 8.70 -7.57 -7.74
C ILE A 186 9.84 -8.60 -7.77
N THR A 187 10.33 -9.03 -6.59
CA THR A 187 11.37 -10.07 -6.51
C THR A 187 10.90 -11.37 -7.16
N ARG A 188 9.69 -11.82 -6.87
CA ARG A 188 9.12 -13.06 -7.38
C ARG A 188 8.88 -13.02 -8.89
N LEU A 189 8.36 -11.92 -9.41
CA LEU A 189 8.19 -11.73 -10.86
C LEU A 189 9.54 -11.70 -11.58
N ARG A 190 10.58 -11.07 -11.00
CA ARG A 190 11.96 -11.12 -11.56
C ARG A 190 12.50 -12.55 -11.59
N GLN A 191 12.27 -13.36 -10.56
CA GLN A 191 12.66 -14.77 -10.53
C GLN A 191 11.93 -15.60 -11.62
N LEU A 192 10.69 -15.21 -11.97
CA LEU A 192 9.94 -15.77 -13.11
C LEU A 192 10.42 -15.25 -14.48
N GLY A 193 11.44 -14.38 -14.52
CA GLY A 193 12.01 -13.84 -15.75
C GLY A 193 11.35 -12.56 -16.26
N TRP A 194 10.45 -11.94 -15.48
CA TRP A 194 9.85 -10.66 -15.85
C TRP A 194 10.92 -9.55 -15.88
N SER A 195 10.72 -8.57 -16.76
CA SER A 195 11.58 -7.39 -16.80
C SER A 195 11.39 -6.51 -15.55
N GLU A 196 12.37 -5.65 -15.28
CA GLU A 196 12.28 -4.65 -14.21
C GLU A 196 11.03 -3.77 -14.34
N ASN A 197 10.73 -3.32 -15.56
CA ASN A 197 9.56 -2.46 -15.79
C ASN A 197 8.25 -3.25 -15.80
N GLY A 198 8.25 -4.49 -16.27
CA GLY A 198 7.07 -5.36 -16.24
C GLY A 198 6.67 -5.74 -14.82
N SER A 199 7.63 -6.11 -13.99
CA SER A 199 7.40 -6.42 -12.57
C SER A 199 6.94 -5.20 -11.77
N LEU A 200 7.54 -4.02 -12.04
CA LEU A 200 7.11 -2.75 -11.46
C LEU A 200 5.66 -2.41 -11.83
N LEU A 201 5.31 -2.52 -13.12
CA LEU A 201 3.96 -2.21 -13.58
C LEU A 201 2.93 -3.15 -12.97
N ALA A 202 3.21 -4.46 -12.93
CA ALA A 202 2.32 -5.44 -12.30
C ALA A 202 2.11 -5.15 -10.81
N SER A 203 3.18 -4.82 -10.08
CA SER A 203 3.12 -4.41 -8.68
C SER A 203 2.29 -3.15 -8.47
N ALA A 204 2.49 -2.11 -9.29
CA ALA A 204 1.74 -0.86 -9.21
C ALA A 204 0.25 -1.04 -9.56
N LEU A 205 -0.07 -1.87 -10.55
CA LEU A 205 -1.46 -2.19 -10.91
C LEU A 205 -2.15 -3.01 -9.83
N LEU A 206 -1.46 -3.96 -9.20
CA LEU A 206 -1.98 -4.65 -8.02
C LEU A 206 -2.29 -3.64 -6.90
N ARG A 207 -1.37 -2.71 -6.63
CA ARG A 207 -1.61 -1.64 -5.65
C ARG A 207 -2.87 -0.85 -5.96
N GLY A 208 -2.97 -0.32 -7.18
CA GLY A 208 -4.16 0.40 -7.61
C GLY A 208 -5.45 -0.40 -7.45
N SER A 209 -5.44 -1.70 -7.75
CA SER A 209 -6.66 -2.52 -7.77
C SER A 209 -7.30 -2.66 -6.40
N TYR A 210 -6.52 -2.91 -5.34
CA TYR A 210 -7.07 -3.01 -3.98
C TYR A 210 -7.40 -1.66 -3.34
N HIS A 211 -7.25 -0.55 -4.06
CA HIS A 211 -7.72 0.77 -3.66
C HIS A 211 -8.88 1.31 -4.50
N LEU A 212 -9.38 0.55 -5.49
CA LEU A 212 -10.49 1.01 -6.35
C LEU A 212 -11.80 1.24 -5.60
N TYR A 213 -11.98 0.64 -4.42
CA TYR A 213 -13.15 0.89 -3.55
C TYR A 213 -13.24 2.36 -3.08
N GLN A 214 -12.16 3.12 -3.19
CA GLN A 214 -12.10 4.55 -2.87
C GLN A 214 -12.54 5.43 -4.06
N GLY A 215 -12.76 4.84 -5.24
CA GLY A 215 -12.99 5.53 -6.50
C GLY A 215 -11.80 5.47 -7.46
N LEU A 216 -11.98 5.99 -8.67
CA LEU A 216 -10.95 5.95 -9.72
C LEU A 216 -9.71 6.77 -9.36
N GLY A 217 -9.89 7.91 -8.69
CA GLY A 217 -8.79 8.75 -8.20
C GLY A 217 -7.97 8.04 -7.12
N GLY A 218 -8.62 7.32 -6.20
CA GLY A 218 -7.96 6.51 -5.17
C GLY A 218 -7.11 5.38 -5.78
N GLY A 219 -7.69 4.63 -6.73
CA GLY A 219 -6.95 3.58 -7.46
C GLY A 219 -5.79 4.14 -8.28
N PHE A 220 -6.01 5.20 -9.07
CA PHE A 220 -4.97 5.79 -9.92
C PHE A 220 -3.84 6.44 -9.13
N GLY A 221 -4.14 7.17 -8.05
CA GLY A 221 -3.14 7.71 -7.14
C GLY A 221 -2.23 6.61 -6.57
N ASN A 222 -2.81 5.46 -6.27
CA ASN A 222 -2.10 4.29 -5.76
C ASN A 222 -1.25 3.56 -6.83
N VAL A 223 -1.66 3.56 -8.10
CA VAL A 223 -0.79 3.15 -9.20
C VAL A 223 0.44 4.06 -9.28
N ILE A 224 0.25 5.39 -9.22
CA ILE A 224 1.36 6.35 -9.25
C ILE A 224 2.31 6.13 -8.07
N MET A 225 1.78 6.02 -6.86
CA MET A 225 2.58 5.73 -5.67
C MET A 225 3.37 4.43 -5.84
N GLY A 226 2.72 3.36 -6.30
CA GLY A 226 3.38 2.07 -6.56
C GLY A 226 4.51 2.16 -7.59
N LEU A 227 4.33 2.94 -8.66
CA LEU A 227 5.39 3.19 -9.65
C LEU A 227 6.57 3.94 -9.05
N VAL A 228 6.33 5.00 -8.28
CA VAL A 228 7.39 5.81 -7.64
C VAL A 228 8.13 5.00 -6.59
N PHE A 229 7.40 4.33 -5.69
CA PHE A 229 7.95 3.56 -4.58
C PHE A 229 8.69 2.33 -5.09
N GLY A 230 8.05 1.56 -5.96
CA GLY A 230 8.68 0.42 -6.59
C GLY A 230 9.95 0.84 -7.30
N ARG A 231 9.93 1.88 -8.13
CA ARG A 231 11.14 2.37 -8.83
C ARG A 231 12.22 2.84 -7.86
N TYR A 232 11.87 3.55 -6.79
CA TYR A 232 12.82 3.93 -5.75
C TYR A 232 13.50 2.68 -5.17
N TRP A 233 12.72 1.66 -4.81
CA TRP A 233 13.26 0.40 -4.30
C TRP A 233 14.13 -0.35 -5.32
N GLN A 234 13.74 -0.43 -6.60
CA GLN A 234 14.57 -1.07 -7.64
C GLN A 234 15.94 -0.40 -7.78
N ARG A 235 16.03 0.90 -7.48
CA ARG A 235 17.24 1.72 -7.66
C ARG A 235 18.12 1.75 -6.43
N THR A 236 17.52 1.74 -5.23
CA THR A 236 18.27 1.90 -3.98
C THR A 236 18.36 0.62 -3.17
N SER A 237 17.52 -0.37 -3.44
CA SER A 237 17.33 -1.58 -2.63
C SER A 237 17.10 -1.23 -1.14
N LYS A 238 16.29 -0.19 -0.89
CA LYS A 238 15.94 0.30 0.45
C LYS A 238 14.43 0.30 0.62
N LEU A 239 13.93 -0.45 1.60
CA LEU A 239 12.49 -0.58 1.83
C LEU A 239 11.98 0.36 2.93
N TRP A 240 12.80 0.62 3.96
CA TRP A 240 12.40 1.49 5.08
C TRP A 240 11.91 2.88 4.68
N PRO A 241 12.56 3.62 3.75
CA PRO A 241 12.02 4.90 3.29
C PRO A 241 10.58 4.80 2.77
N LEU A 242 10.22 3.70 2.10
CA LEU A 242 8.87 3.49 1.58
C LEU A 242 7.88 3.24 2.70
N VAL A 243 8.22 2.36 3.65
CA VAL A 243 7.38 2.07 4.82
C VAL A 243 7.15 3.34 5.65
N ILE A 244 8.20 4.12 5.89
CA ILE A 244 8.09 5.40 6.61
C ILE A 244 7.22 6.39 5.82
N ALA A 245 7.45 6.52 4.51
CA ALA A 245 6.69 7.44 3.69
C ALA A 245 5.19 7.12 3.67
N HIS A 246 4.86 5.84 3.48
CA HIS A 246 3.49 5.34 3.50
C HIS A 246 2.85 5.54 4.88
N ALA A 247 3.52 5.14 5.95
CA ALA A 247 3.00 5.34 7.31
C ALA A 247 2.75 6.82 7.62
N LEU A 248 3.61 7.73 7.14
CA LEU A 248 3.42 9.17 7.31
C LEU A 248 2.21 9.69 6.52
N ILE A 249 2.03 9.24 5.27
CA ILE A 249 0.85 9.60 4.46
C ILE A 249 -0.43 9.15 5.17
N ASP A 250 -0.48 7.89 5.62
CA ASP A 250 -1.63 7.31 6.32
C ASP A 250 -1.92 8.04 7.63
N CYS A 251 -0.90 8.27 8.46
CA CYS A 251 -1.04 9.02 9.71
C CYS A 251 -1.56 10.44 9.48
N VAL A 252 -1.02 11.15 8.47
CA VAL A 252 -1.49 12.50 8.13
C VAL A 252 -2.92 12.47 7.61
N ALA A 253 -3.30 11.45 6.83
CA ALA A 253 -4.68 11.30 6.37
C ALA A 253 -5.64 11.03 7.54
N PHE A 254 -5.31 10.09 8.45
CA PHE A 254 -6.13 9.76 9.61
C PHE A 254 -6.28 10.95 10.57
N ILE A 255 -5.16 11.55 10.98
CA ILE A 255 -5.14 12.63 11.97
C ILE A 255 -5.65 13.94 11.35
N GLY A 256 -5.21 14.26 10.13
CA GLY A 256 -5.60 15.48 9.43
C GLY A 256 -7.08 15.51 9.09
N TYR A 257 -7.67 14.37 8.70
CA TYR A 257 -9.12 14.28 8.53
C TYR A 257 -9.85 14.65 9.81
N GLN A 258 -9.46 14.09 10.96
CA GLN A 258 -10.13 14.34 12.23
C GLN A 258 -9.97 15.79 12.69
N ALA A 259 -8.81 16.41 12.43
CA ALA A 259 -8.57 17.81 12.75
C ALA A 259 -9.39 18.79 11.88
N LEU A 260 -9.71 18.40 10.64
CA LEU A 260 -10.33 19.29 9.65
C LEU A 260 -11.82 19.01 9.41
N ARG A 261 -12.31 17.80 9.72
CA ARG A 261 -13.72 17.44 9.55
C ARG A 261 -14.60 18.41 10.33
N GLY A 262 -15.68 18.89 9.69
CA GLY A 262 -16.57 19.91 10.25
C GLY A 262 -16.01 21.34 10.25
N HIS A 263 -14.74 21.53 9.87
CA HIS A 263 -14.11 22.85 9.76
C HIS A 263 -13.87 23.29 8.31
N VAL A 264 -13.92 22.35 7.35
CA VAL A 264 -13.77 22.63 5.91
C VAL A 264 -14.91 22.01 5.11
N SER A 265 -15.42 22.75 4.12
CA SER A 265 -16.64 22.39 3.37
C SER A 265 -16.53 21.15 2.49
N TRP A 266 -15.31 20.69 2.22
CA TRP A 266 -15.03 19.52 1.39
C TRP A 266 -14.81 18.24 2.21
N LEU A 267 -14.81 18.31 3.54
CA LEU A 267 -14.80 17.17 4.46
C LEU A 267 -16.11 17.10 5.24
N SER A 268 -16.98 16.18 4.84
CA SER A 268 -18.25 15.82 5.47
C SER A 268 -18.09 14.64 6.45
#